data_AF-W7BJ64-F1
#
_entry.id   AF-W7BJ64-F1
#
_cell.length_a   1.000
_cell.length_b   1.000
_cell.length_c   1.000
_cell.angle_alpha   90.00
_cell.angle_beta   90.00
_cell.angle_gamma   90.00
#
_symmetry.space_group_name_H-M   'P 1'
#
loop_
_entity.id
_entity.type
_entity.pdbx_description
1 polymer ?
#
loop_
_entity_poly.entity_id
_entity_poly.type
_entity_poly.pdbx_seq_one_letter_code
_entity_poly.pdbx_strand_id
1 'polypeptide(L)'
;MFEMISPNGKSTEQDILAFEKRHNIGLPKDYIDFLLKYNGGYSKQAVFNISSENGNSLVNKFYGIGDMQGNLDRVIDNLDGELPDGFISIGYDPAGNEICLGTKNSEYEGQVYFWVHDMESDLEMDNMFLLSPDFNSFLDNLYEDDEK
;
A
#
# COMPACT_ATOMS: atom_id res chain seq x y z
N MET A 1 14.02 -11.92 -5.65
CA MET A 1 14.31 -10.86 -4.66
C MET A 1 13.65 -9.60 -5.19
N PHE A 2 12.84 -8.95 -4.37
CA PHE A 2 12.10 -7.74 -4.74
C PHE A 2 13.05 -6.61 -5.21
N GLU A 3 12.70 -5.96 -6.30
CA GLU A 3 13.48 -4.89 -6.92
C GLU A 3 12.60 -3.69 -7.32
N MET A 4 13.06 -2.47 -7.00
CA MET A 4 12.47 -1.22 -7.47
C MET A 4 13.19 -0.75 -8.74
N ILE A 5 12.44 -0.60 -9.84
CA ILE A 5 12.97 -0.15 -11.14
C ILE A 5 12.97 1.36 -11.28
N SER A 6 12.06 2.04 -10.58
CA SER A 6 11.96 3.50 -10.59
C SER A 6 11.50 3.99 -9.21
N PRO A 7 12.42 4.04 -8.22
CA PRO A 7 12.12 4.60 -6.91
C PRO A 7 11.91 6.12 -7.01
N ASN A 8 11.10 6.67 -6.11
CA ASN A 8 10.92 8.12 -6.03
C ASN A 8 12.17 8.81 -5.42
N GLY A 9 12.12 10.15 -5.32
CA GLY A 9 13.13 10.90 -4.57
C GLY A 9 13.25 10.41 -3.12
N LYS A 10 14.46 10.44 -2.55
CA LYS A 10 14.69 9.91 -1.19
C LYS A 10 13.82 10.62 -0.16
N SER A 11 13.18 9.84 0.71
CA SER A 11 12.60 10.35 1.95
C SER A 11 13.64 10.29 3.08
N THR A 12 13.40 11.05 4.14
CA THR A 12 14.18 11.01 5.37
C THR A 12 13.31 10.57 6.54
N GLU A 13 13.95 10.20 7.66
CA GLU A 13 13.23 9.94 8.92
C GLU A 13 12.39 11.15 9.36
N GLN A 14 12.87 12.37 9.10
CA GLN A 14 12.12 13.59 9.44
C GLN A 14 10.86 13.74 8.58
N ASP A 15 10.92 13.37 7.30
CA ASP A 15 9.76 13.42 6.41
C ASP A 15 8.68 12.41 6.87
N ILE A 16 9.12 11.20 7.23
CA ILE A 16 8.23 10.14 7.74
C ILE A 16 7.61 10.54 9.07
N LEU A 17 8.40 11.04 10.03
CA LEU A 17 7.88 11.52 11.31
C LEU A 17 6.90 12.69 11.14
N ALA A 18 7.17 13.60 10.20
CA ALA A 18 6.26 14.69 9.89
C ALA A 18 4.95 14.19 9.27
N PHE A 19 5.02 13.18 8.39
CA PHE A 19 3.86 12.51 7.80
C PHE A 19 3.01 11.81 8.86
N GLU A 20 3.60 10.95 9.70
CA GLU A 20 2.91 10.28 10.82
C GLU A 20 2.20 11.28 11.72
N LYS A 21 2.88 12.38 12.08
CA LYS A 21 2.31 13.44 12.92
C LYS A 21 1.17 14.20 12.24
N ARG A 22 1.26 14.48 10.94
CA ARG A 22 0.21 15.19 10.19
C ARG A 22 -1.09 14.40 10.16
N HIS A 23 -0.99 13.10 9.91
CA HIS A 23 -2.14 12.20 9.75
C HIS A 23 -2.54 11.50 11.05
N ASN A 24 -1.81 11.73 12.14
CA ASN A 24 -2.04 11.08 13.44
C ASN A 24 -2.05 9.54 13.35
N ILE A 25 -1.13 8.99 12.56
CA ILE A 25 -0.96 7.55 12.35
C ILE A 25 0.42 7.09 12.81
N GLY A 26 0.59 5.79 13.00
CA GLY A 26 1.89 5.14 13.14
C GLY A 26 2.11 4.12 12.04
N LEU A 27 3.27 4.15 11.38
CA LEU A 27 3.62 3.23 10.31
C LEU A 27 4.36 1.99 10.86
N PRO A 28 4.03 0.79 10.35
CA PRO A 28 4.82 -0.42 10.58
C PRO A 28 6.31 -0.22 10.23
N LYS A 29 7.20 -0.87 10.99
CA LYS A 29 8.66 -0.64 10.86
C LYS A 29 9.19 -1.03 9.48
N ASP A 30 8.74 -2.14 8.96
CA ASP A 30 9.06 -2.63 7.61
C ASP A 30 8.65 -1.65 6.52
N TYR A 31 7.47 -1.02 6.63
CA TYR A 31 7.06 0.03 5.70
C TYR A 31 7.90 1.32 5.82
N ILE A 32 8.31 1.71 7.04
CA ILE A 32 9.27 2.81 7.24
C ILE A 32 10.61 2.50 6.55
N ASP A 33 11.15 1.30 6.73
CA ASP A 33 12.40 0.87 6.11
C ASP A 33 12.29 0.93 4.56
N PHE A 34 11.13 0.55 4.00
CA PHE A 34 10.83 0.67 2.58
C PHE A 34 10.78 2.13 2.10
N LEU A 35 10.11 3.02 2.84
CA LEU A 35 10.04 4.44 2.49
C LEU A 35 11.44 5.10 2.52
N LEU A 36 12.27 4.76 3.50
CA LEU A 36 13.65 5.27 3.59
C LEU A 36 14.52 4.76 2.44
N LYS A 37 14.32 3.51 2.03
CA LYS A 37 15.14 2.87 0.99
C LYS A 37 14.72 3.26 -0.43
N TYR A 38 13.42 3.35 -0.68
CA TYR A 38 12.85 3.50 -2.02
C TYR A 38 11.85 4.64 -2.15
N ASN A 39 11.16 5.00 -1.07
CA ASN A 39 10.09 6.02 -1.04
C ASN A 39 8.97 5.76 -2.06
N GLY A 40 8.58 4.50 -2.26
CA GLY A 40 7.61 4.11 -3.29
C GLY A 40 8.16 4.23 -4.72
N GLY A 41 7.27 4.19 -5.71
CA GLY A 41 7.61 4.17 -7.12
C GLY A 41 7.18 2.88 -7.81
N TYR A 42 7.92 2.44 -8.83
CA TYR A 42 7.60 1.26 -9.63
C TYR A 42 8.55 0.11 -9.31
N SER A 43 8.00 -1.09 -9.11
CA SER A 43 8.73 -2.33 -8.87
C SER A 43 8.77 -3.22 -10.10
N LYS A 44 9.77 -4.10 -10.16
CA LYS A 44 9.85 -5.15 -11.19
C LYS A 44 8.84 -6.25 -10.93
N GLN A 45 8.77 -6.72 -9.69
CA GLN A 45 7.74 -7.62 -9.21
C GLN A 45 6.56 -6.79 -8.73
N ALA A 46 5.42 -6.95 -9.39
CA ALA A 46 4.23 -6.13 -9.12
C ALA A 46 2.98 -6.97 -8.92
N VAL A 47 2.95 -8.22 -9.38
CA VAL A 47 1.75 -9.05 -9.36
C VAL A 47 1.59 -9.71 -7.99
N PHE A 48 0.37 -9.68 -7.45
CA PHE A 48 -0.03 -10.38 -6.22
C PHE A 48 -1.30 -11.20 -6.45
N ASN A 49 -1.46 -12.30 -5.72
CA ASN A 49 -2.69 -13.09 -5.72
C ASN A 49 -3.68 -12.51 -4.71
N ILE A 50 -4.93 -12.28 -5.12
CA ILE A 50 -6.02 -11.83 -4.24
C ILE A 50 -6.57 -13.03 -3.47
N SER A 51 -6.97 -14.08 -4.19
CA SER A 51 -7.41 -15.36 -3.66
C SER A 51 -7.47 -16.41 -4.77
N SER A 52 -7.71 -17.68 -4.44
CA SER A 52 -7.94 -18.72 -5.45
C SER A 52 -9.18 -18.47 -6.32
N GLU A 53 -10.15 -17.70 -5.81
CA GLU A 53 -11.42 -17.43 -6.48
C GLU A 53 -11.40 -16.10 -7.25
N ASN A 54 -10.66 -15.11 -6.74
CA ASN A 54 -10.62 -13.75 -7.30
C ASN A 54 -9.42 -13.50 -8.23
N GLY A 55 -8.51 -14.48 -8.34
CA GLY A 55 -7.35 -14.40 -9.21
C GLY A 55 -6.25 -13.49 -8.65
N ASN A 56 -5.65 -12.68 -9.53
CA ASN A 56 -4.54 -11.78 -9.20
C ASN A 56 -4.82 -10.36 -9.69
N SER A 57 -4.07 -9.41 -9.14
CA SER A 57 -3.93 -8.06 -9.66
C SER A 57 -2.45 -7.65 -9.52
N LEU A 58 -2.13 -6.39 -9.76
CA LEU A 58 -0.78 -5.88 -9.65
C LEU A 58 -0.71 -4.51 -8.99
N VAL A 59 0.40 -4.23 -8.33
CA VAL A 59 0.73 -2.89 -7.84
C VAL A 59 1.24 -2.08 -9.03
N ASN A 60 0.40 -1.19 -9.56
CA ASN A 60 0.80 -0.31 -10.65
C ASN A 60 1.86 0.69 -10.17
N LYS A 61 1.69 1.21 -8.95
CA LYS A 61 2.67 2.10 -8.31
C LYS A 61 2.50 2.10 -6.79
N PHE A 62 3.61 2.07 -6.08
CA PHE A 62 3.67 2.38 -4.65
C PHE A 62 3.71 3.89 -4.43
N TYR A 63 2.90 4.38 -3.50
CA TYR A 63 2.91 5.78 -3.10
C TYR A 63 4.15 6.10 -2.26
N GLY A 64 4.59 7.36 -2.35
CA GLY A 64 5.72 7.90 -1.61
C GLY A 64 5.38 9.18 -0.88
N ILE A 65 6.28 9.65 -0.02
CA ILE A 65 6.19 10.94 0.66
C ILE A 65 6.89 12.00 -0.17
N GLY A 66 6.26 13.17 -0.32
CA GLY A 66 6.81 14.34 -1.01
C GLY A 66 5.91 14.85 -2.14
N ASP A 67 6.44 15.71 -3.01
CA ASP A 67 5.65 16.46 -4.00
C ASP A 67 5.48 15.75 -5.37
N MET A 68 5.42 14.41 -5.36
CA MET A 68 5.07 13.64 -6.57
C MET A 68 3.56 13.56 -6.78
N GLN A 69 3.12 13.31 -8.02
CA GLN A 69 1.73 12.94 -8.28
C GLN A 69 1.41 11.58 -7.66
N GLY A 70 0.26 11.47 -7.00
CA GLY A 70 -0.10 10.28 -6.21
C GLY A 70 0.91 10.06 -5.08
N ASN A 71 1.03 11.03 -4.17
CA ASN A 71 1.80 10.88 -2.93
C ASN A 71 0.86 10.50 -1.78
N LEU A 72 1.43 9.96 -0.70
CA LEU A 72 0.67 9.47 0.43
C LEU A 72 -0.23 10.55 1.07
N ASP A 73 0.25 11.79 1.20
CA ASP A 73 -0.58 12.87 1.77
C ASP A 73 -1.86 13.08 0.94
N ARG A 74 -1.73 13.21 -0.39
CA ARG A 74 -2.87 13.42 -1.27
C ARG A 74 -3.82 12.23 -1.31
N VAL A 75 -3.29 11.02 -1.24
CA VAL A 75 -4.13 9.80 -1.30
C VAL A 75 -4.92 9.64 -0.02
N ILE A 76 -4.32 9.89 1.15
CA ILE A 76 -5.05 9.91 2.42
C ILE A 76 -6.18 10.96 2.37
N ASP A 77 -5.87 12.18 1.94
CA ASP A 77 -6.89 13.25 1.82
C ASP A 77 -8.03 12.87 0.86
N ASN A 78 -7.72 12.15 -0.23
CA ASN A 78 -8.71 11.75 -1.24
C ASN A 78 -9.60 10.58 -0.79
N LEU A 79 -9.10 9.72 0.09
CA LEU A 79 -9.79 8.52 0.59
C LEU A 79 -10.30 8.70 2.03
N ASP A 80 -10.31 9.93 2.54
CA ASP A 80 -10.76 10.25 3.89
C ASP A 80 -12.24 9.84 4.08
N GLY A 81 -12.47 8.91 5.01
CA GLY A 81 -13.78 8.33 5.29
C GLY A 81 -14.24 7.23 4.33
N GLU A 82 -13.43 6.85 3.33
CA GLU A 82 -13.75 5.76 2.39
C GLU A 82 -13.15 4.41 2.82
N LEU A 83 -11.94 4.43 3.39
CA LEU A 83 -11.28 3.23 3.91
C LEU A 83 -11.73 2.92 5.35
N PRO A 84 -11.79 1.64 5.75
CA PRO A 84 -12.02 1.28 7.15
C PRO A 84 -10.96 1.90 8.07
N ASP A 85 -11.37 2.20 9.31
CA ASP A 85 -10.50 2.80 10.31
C ASP A 85 -9.22 1.98 10.52
N GLY A 86 -8.09 2.68 10.56
CA GLY A 86 -6.80 2.06 10.83
C GLY A 86 -6.03 1.60 9.60
N PHE A 87 -6.52 1.86 8.40
CA PHE A 87 -5.81 1.63 7.13
C PHE A 87 -5.35 2.94 6.48
N ILE A 88 -4.31 2.83 5.67
CA ILE A 88 -3.95 3.82 4.65
C ILE A 88 -3.72 3.10 3.32
N SER A 89 -4.00 3.76 2.20
CA SER A 89 -3.52 3.24 0.92
C SER A 89 -2.03 3.53 0.71
N ILE A 90 -1.30 2.52 0.26
CA ILE A 90 0.15 2.55 0.00
C ILE A 90 0.50 2.30 -1.48
N GLY A 91 -0.48 2.04 -2.32
CA GLY A 91 -0.35 1.88 -3.76
C GLY A 91 -1.69 1.51 -4.40
N TYR A 92 -1.75 1.47 -5.72
CA TYR A 92 -2.97 1.15 -6.46
C TYR A 92 -2.71 0.17 -7.59
N ASP A 93 -3.76 -0.49 -8.06
CA ASP A 93 -3.75 -1.28 -9.29
C ASP A 93 -4.23 -0.47 -10.51
N PRO A 94 -4.07 -0.96 -11.75
CA PRO A 94 -4.51 -0.22 -12.94
C PRO A 94 -6.02 0.02 -13.04
N ALA A 95 -6.84 -0.71 -12.26
CA ALA A 95 -8.29 -0.58 -12.23
C ALA A 95 -8.78 0.47 -11.20
N GLY A 96 -7.87 1.05 -10.41
CA GLY A 96 -8.21 2.05 -9.39
C GLY A 96 -8.54 1.46 -8.02
N ASN A 97 -8.25 0.17 -7.80
CA ASN A 97 -8.32 -0.47 -6.50
C ASN A 97 -7.06 -0.17 -5.70
N GLU A 98 -7.15 -0.18 -4.37
CA GLU A 98 -6.06 0.26 -3.49
C GLU A 98 -5.42 -0.92 -2.77
N ILE A 99 -4.09 -0.86 -2.62
CA ILE A 99 -3.32 -1.72 -1.73
C ILE A 99 -3.20 -0.97 -0.41
N CYS A 100 -3.83 -1.50 0.63
CA CYS A 100 -3.96 -0.88 1.92
C CYS A 100 -3.03 -1.50 2.96
N LEU A 101 -2.48 -0.70 3.87
CA LEU A 101 -1.63 -1.11 4.96
C LEU A 101 -2.29 -0.77 6.29
N GLY A 102 -2.38 -1.75 7.19
CA GLY A 102 -2.82 -1.52 8.56
C GLY A 102 -1.76 -0.76 9.37
N THR A 103 -2.18 0.34 9.99
CA THR A 103 -1.33 1.23 10.80
C THR A 103 -1.13 0.67 12.22
N LYS A 104 -0.09 1.12 12.93
CA LYS A 104 0.25 0.68 14.31
C LYS A 104 -0.84 0.93 15.35
N ASN A 105 -1.79 1.80 15.05
CA ASN A 105 -2.84 2.16 16.00
C ASN A 105 -4.11 1.31 15.78
N SER A 106 -4.06 0.29 14.92
CA SER A 106 -5.20 -0.59 14.60
C SER A 106 -4.92 -2.06 14.90
N GLU A 107 -5.96 -2.88 14.94
CA GLU A 107 -5.84 -4.35 15.05
C GLU A 107 -5.22 -5.00 13.80
N TYR A 108 -5.06 -4.22 12.74
CA TYR A 108 -4.53 -4.64 11.45
C TYR A 108 -3.04 -4.31 11.28
N GLU A 109 -2.34 -3.84 12.33
CA GLU A 109 -0.94 -3.39 12.25
C GLU A 109 -0.07 -4.30 11.37
N GLY A 110 0.52 -3.73 10.32
CA GLY A 110 1.43 -4.41 9.40
C GLY A 110 0.75 -5.20 8.29
N GLN A 111 -0.50 -5.62 8.48
CA GLN A 111 -1.22 -6.42 7.49
C GLN A 111 -1.48 -5.61 6.22
N VAL A 112 -1.39 -6.30 5.07
CA VAL A 112 -1.60 -5.70 3.76
C VAL A 112 -2.87 -6.27 3.15
N TYR A 113 -3.74 -5.38 2.69
CA TYR A 113 -5.03 -5.70 2.09
C TYR A 113 -5.14 -5.13 0.68
N PHE A 114 -6.03 -5.72 -0.12
CA PHE A 114 -6.49 -5.19 -1.38
C PHE A 114 -7.94 -4.73 -1.23
N TRP A 115 -8.21 -3.46 -1.48
CA TRP A 115 -9.52 -2.86 -1.37
C TRP A 115 -10.15 -2.69 -2.75
N VAL A 116 -11.28 -3.35 -2.98
CA VAL A 116 -12.02 -3.25 -4.24
C VAL A 116 -13.09 -2.16 -4.12
N HIS A 117 -12.75 -0.96 -4.60
CA HIS A 117 -13.59 0.25 -4.45
C HIS A 117 -15.00 0.09 -5.02
N ASP A 118 -15.14 -0.58 -6.18
CA ASP A 118 -16.41 -0.69 -6.90
C ASP A 118 -17.29 -1.87 -6.42
N MET A 119 -16.92 -2.57 -5.34
CA MET A 119 -17.67 -3.71 -4.82
C MET A 119 -18.79 -3.26 -3.86
N GLU A 120 -20.02 -3.67 -4.13
CA GLU A 120 -21.12 -3.53 -3.17
C GLU A 120 -20.76 -4.27 -1.88
N SER A 121 -20.82 -3.56 -0.74
CA SER A 121 -20.48 -4.10 0.59
C SER A 121 -21.58 -3.76 1.59
N ASP A 122 -21.93 -4.73 2.42
CA ASP A 122 -22.86 -4.52 3.54
C ASP A 122 -22.09 -4.17 4.83
N LEU A 123 -20.84 -4.61 4.93
CA LEU A 123 -19.90 -4.33 6.02
C LEU A 123 -18.59 -3.71 5.48
N GLU A 124 -17.95 -2.86 6.30
CA GLU A 124 -16.72 -2.14 5.95
C GLU A 124 -15.57 -3.03 5.44
N MET A 125 -15.50 -4.28 5.89
CA MET A 125 -14.41 -5.20 5.52
C MET A 125 -14.78 -6.17 4.38
N ASP A 126 -15.99 -6.12 3.83
CA ASP A 126 -16.43 -7.09 2.79
C ASP A 126 -15.66 -6.93 1.48
N ASN A 127 -15.21 -5.70 1.17
CA ASN A 127 -14.41 -5.38 -0.01
C ASN A 127 -12.89 -5.34 0.28
N MET A 128 -12.47 -5.81 1.47
CA MET A 128 -11.07 -5.83 1.93
C MET A 128 -10.52 -7.26 1.90
N PHE A 129 -9.63 -7.55 0.95
CA PHE A 129 -9.02 -8.87 0.78
C PHE A 129 -7.61 -8.89 1.38
N LEU A 130 -7.39 -9.72 2.40
CA LEU A 130 -6.06 -9.88 3.01
C LEU A 130 -5.07 -10.46 1.99
N LEU A 131 -4.00 -9.72 1.70
CA LEU A 131 -2.90 -10.17 0.83
C LEU A 131 -1.77 -10.80 1.62
N SER A 132 -1.46 -10.26 2.81
CA SER A 132 -0.28 -10.64 3.58
C SER A 132 -0.39 -10.24 5.05
N PRO A 133 0.18 -11.03 5.99
CA PRO A 133 0.19 -10.67 7.41
C PRO A 133 1.13 -9.51 7.76
N ASP A 134 2.11 -9.22 6.90
CA ASP A 134 3.05 -8.10 7.07
C ASP A 134 3.54 -7.56 5.71
N PHE A 135 4.13 -6.36 5.71
CA PHE A 135 4.53 -5.68 4.49
C PHE A 135 5.75 -6.34 3.81
N ASN A 136 6.70 -6.88 4.57
CA ASN A 136 7.82 -7.61 3.96
C ASN A 136 7.36 -8.91 3.31
N SER A 137 6.50 -9.68 3.97
CA SER A 137 5.86 -10.87 3.41
C SER A 137 5.06 -10.52 2.14
N PHE A 138 4.46 -9.34 2.08
CA PHE A 138 3.78 -8.87 0.87
C PHE A 138 4.78 -8.68 -0.27
N LEU A 139 5.88 -7.94 -0.03
CA LEU A 139 6.93 -7.73 -1.03
C LEU A 139 7.58 -9.04 -1.51
N ASP A 140 7.80 -9.99 -0.60
CA ASP A 140 8.40 -11.30 -0.91
C ASP A 140 7.48 -12.18 -1.77
N ASN A 141 6.16 -11.97 -1.68
CA ASN A 141 5.16 -12.70 -2.46
C ASN A 141 4.84 -12.05 -3.81
N LEU A 142 5.34 -10.84 -4.10
CA LEU A 142 5.19 -10.23 -5.41
C LEU A 142 6.02 -10.98 -6.46
N TYR A 143 5.44 -11.16 -7.64
CA TYR A 143 6.12 -11.76 -8.79
C TYR A 143 6.04 -10.86 -10.04
N GLU A 144 6.90 -11.14 -11.01
CA GLU A 144 6.87 -10.44 -12.30
C GLU A 144 5.65 -10.92 -13.08
N ASP A 145 5.01 -10.03 -13.84
CA ASP A 145 3.98 -10.48 -14.76
C ASP A 145 4.68 -11.33 -15.84
N ASP A 146 4.43 -12.63 -15.81
CA ASP A 146 4.90 -13.54 -16.85
C ASP A 146 4.10 -13.19 -18.13
N GLU A 147 4.52 -12.11 -18.82
CA GLU A 147 4.04 -11.81 -20.17
C GLU A 147 4.17 -13.09 -21.00
N LYS A 148 3.04 -13.71 -21.34
CA LYS A 148 2.97 -14.78 -22.33
C LYS A 148 2.83 -14.19 -23.73
#